data_AF-A0A2R6M2Y1-F1
#
_entry.id   AF-A0A2R6M2Y1-F1
#
_cell.length_a   1.000
_cell.length_b   1.000
_cell.length_c   1.000
_cell.angle_alpha   90.00
_cell.angle_beta   90.00
_cell.angle_gamma   90.00
#
_symmetry.space_group_name_H-M   'P 1'
#
loop_
_entity.id
_entity.type
_entity.pdbx_description
1 polymer ?
#
loop_
_entity_poly.entity_id
_entity_poly.type
_entity_poly.pdbx_seq_one_letter_code
_entity_poly.pdbx_strand_id
1 'polypeptide(L)'
;MTQTRPDARVEGDAATGPQATPAEPPTVLLRNEDDADHALDVCIAAGDGVLVDDSPTIDGDSQRTVAATANSTGTVRVELRADHGGSASLAFDPGRPGPTPVPEFVIRTETIVVAGLN
;
A
#
# COMPACT_ATOMS: atom_id res chain seq x y z
N MET A 1 -28.75 59.92 -14.21
CA MET A 1 -27.92 58.76 -14.57
C MET A 1 -27.88 57.84 -13.37
N THR A 2 -28.50 56.67 -13.45
CA THR A 2 -28.47 55.65 -12.40
C THR A 2 -28.28 54.31 -13.13
N GLN A 3 -27.07 53.76 -12.99
CA GLN A 3 -26.71 52.44 -13.52
C GLN A 3 -27.31 51.37 -12.59
N THR A 4 -28.23 50.56 -13.10
CA THR A 4 -28.68 49.35 -12.41
C THR A 4 -27.78 48.20 -12.87
N ARG A 5 -26.89 47.75 -11.97
CA ARG A 5 -26.06 46.55 -12.13
C ARG A 5 -26.96 45.33 -11.90
N PRO A 6 -26.90 44.25 -12.71
CA PRO A 6 -27.54 43.00 -12.33
C PRO A 6 -26.68 42.29 -11.30
N ASP A 7 -27.24 42.06 -10.11
CA ASP A 7 -26.71 41.18 -9.08
C ASP A 7 -26.52 39.77 -9.62
N ALA A 8 -25.34 39.21 -9.34
CA ALA A 8 -24.98 37.85 -9.69
C ALA A 8 -25.90 36.88 -8.94
N ARG A 9 -26.59 36.04 -9.71
CA ARG A 9 -27.28 34.83 -9.25
C ARG A 9 -26.22 33.89 -8.64
N VAL A 10 -26.10 33.89 -7.31
CA VAL A 10 -25.43 32.83 -6.56
C VAL A 10 -26.42 31.68 -6.47
N GLU A 11 -26.40 30.81 -7.48
CA GLU A 11 -26.99 29.47 -7.40
C GLU A 11 -25.90 28.46 -7.73
N GLY A 12 -25.64 27.58 -6.78
CA GLY A 12 -24.63 26.54 -6.90
C GLY A 12 -24.11 26.14 -5.54
N ASP A 13 -25.03 25.73 -4.65
CA ASP A 13 -24.75 24.82 -3.55
C ASP A 13 -24.17 23.54 -4.16
N ALA A 14 -22.87 23.54 -4.43
CA ALA A 14 -22.13 22.33 -4.70
C ALA A 14 -22.00 21.66 -3.33
N ALA A 15 -22.92 20.75 -3.06
CA ALA A 15 -22.76 19.74 -2.02
C ALA A 15 -21.43 19.02 -2.27
N THR A 16 -20.35 19.50 -1.66
CA THR A 16 -19.11 18.77 -1.52
C THR A 16 -19.41 17.64 -0.54
N GLY A 17 -20.02 16.56 -1.05
CA GLY A 17 -19.98 15.27 -0.37
C GLY A 17 -18.52 14.96 0.00
N PRO A 18 -18.27 14.14 1.04
CA PRO A 18 -16.91 13.90 1.53
C PRO A 18 -16.01 13.57 0.34
N GLN A 19 -15.11 14.49 0.03
CA GLN A 19 -14.14 14.33 -1.04
C GLN A 19 -13.32 13.11 -0.63
N ALA A 20 -13.53 11.98 -1.31
CA ALA A 20 -12.75 10.78 -1.06
C ALA A 20 -11.29 11.19 -1.24
N THR A 21 -10.56 11.30 -0.15
CA THR A 21 -9.11 11.52 -0.18
C THR A 21 -8.55 10.47 -1.13
N PRO A 22 -7.69 10.84 -2.10
CA PRO A 22 -7.08 9.85 -2.96
C PRO A 22 -6.45 8.78 -2.08
N ALA A 23 -6.95 7.55 -2.15
CA ALA A 23 -6.39 6.44 -1.39
C ALA A 23 -4.94 6.29 -1.82
N GLU A 24 -3.98 6.34 -0.90
CA GLU A 24 -2.58 6.09 -1.25
C GLU A 24 -2.44 4.65 -1.75
N PRO A 25 -1.53 4.37 -2.72
CA PRO A 25 -1.26 3.02 -3.12
C PRO A 25 -0.86 2.15 -1.92
N PRO A 26 -1.39 0.92 -1.80
CA PRO A 26 -0.98 0.02 -0.74
C PRO A 26 0.53 -0.17 -0.78
N THR A 27 1.15 -0.10 0.40
CA THR A 27 2.60 -0.14 0.56
C THR A 27 2.95 -1.19 1.60
N VAL A 28 4.05 -1.91 1.38
CA VAL A 28 4.60 -2.89 2.33
C VAL A 28 6.07 -2.60 2.57
N LEU A 29 6.55 -2.92 3.77
CA LEU A 29 7.95 -2.86 4.13
C LEU A 29 8.54 -4.27 4.14
N LEU A 30 9.67 -4.45 3.48
CA LEU A 30 10.48 -5.66 3.55
C LEU A 30 11.70 -5.32 4.40
N ARG A 31 11.99 -6.09 5.44
CA ARG A 31 13.15 -5.89 6.30
C ARG A 31 13.91 -7.19 6.43
N ASN A 32 15.17 -7.17 6.05
CA ASN A 32 16.08 -8.28 6.24
C ASN A 32 16.76 -8.15 7.61
N GLU A 33 16.51 -9.11 8.50
CA GLU A 33 17.22 -9.22 9.79
C GLU A 33 18.38 -10.21 9.73
N ASP A 34 18.64 -10.84 8.58
CA ASP A 34 19.83 -11.65 8.37
C ASP A 34 20.98 -10.79 7.83
N ASP A 35 22.20 -11.28 8.04
CA ASP A 35 23.42 -10.69 7.50
C ASP A 35 23.62 -11.02 6.00
N ALA A 36 22.81 -11.90 5.43
CA ALA A 36 22.91 -12.38 4.05
C ALA A 36 21.89 -11.70 3.13
N ASP A 37 22.25 -11.52 1.86
CA ASP A 37 21.33 -11.01 0.85
C ASP A 37 20.30 -12.09 0.49
N HIS A 38 19.05 -11.67 0.29
CA HIS A 38 17.95 -12.58 -0.06
C HIS A 38 17.22 -12.11 -1.31
N ALA A 39 17.04 -13.03 -2.27
CA ALA A 39 16.11 -12.84 -3.37
C ALA A 39 14.69 -13.15 -2.91
N LEU A 40 13.77 -12.23 -3.20
CA LEU A 40 12.37 -12.31 -2.82
C LEU A 40 11.49 -12.29 -4.05
N ASP A 41 10.37 -13.00 -4.01
CA ASP A 41 9.25 -12.84 -4.93
C ASP A 41 8.11 -12.16 -4.18
N VAL A 42 7.73 -10.96 -4.60
CA VAL A 42 6.71 -10.12 -3.99
C VAL A 42 5.53 -9.98 -4.94
N CYS A 43 4.36 -10.44 -4.52
CA CYS A 43 3.12 -10.23 -5.25
C CYS A 43 2.12 -9.45 -4.39
N ILE A 44 1.65 -8.30 -4.90
CA ILE A 44 0.57 -7.53 -4.30
C ILE A 44 -0.62 -7.61 -5.25
N ALA A 45 -1.73 -8.18 -4.79
CA ALA A 45 -2.96 -8.35 -5.56
C ALA A 45 -4.14 -7.71 -4.85
N ALA A 46 -5.11 -7.22 -5.61
CA ALA A 46 -6.35 -6.70 -5.06
C ALA A 46 -7.51 -6.95 -6.02
N GLY A 47 -8.66 -7.34 -5.48
CA GLY A 47 -9.79 -7.78 -6.30
C GLY A 47 -9.39 -8.96 -7.20
N ASP A 48 -9.54 -8.78 -8.50
CA ASP A 48 -9.18 -9.75 -9.55
C ASP A 48 -7.83 -9.44 -10.23
N GLY A 49 -7.13 -8.39 -9.81
CA GLY A 49 -5.90 -7.90 -10.46
C GLY A 49 -4.64 -8.03 -9.60
N VAL A 50 -3.49 -8.10 -10.27
CA VAL A 50 -2.16 -7.99 -9.67
C VAL A 50 -1.67 -6.55 -9.82
N LEU A 51 -1.30 -5.93 -8.70
CA LEU A 51 -0.80 -4.55 -8.62
C LEU A 51 0.72 -4.48 -8.63
N VAL A 52 1.38 -5.52 -8.11
CA VAL A 52 2.84 -5.72 -8.12
C VAL A 52 3.13 -7.19 -8.30
N ASP A 53 4.10 -7.48 -9.15
CA ASP A 53 4.80 -8.76 -9.29
C ASP A 53 6.27 -8.40 -9.54
N ASP A 54 7.07 -8.40 -8.48
CA ASP A 54 8.48 -7.98 -8.49
C ASP A 54 9.33 -9.03 -7.79
N SER A 55 10.57 -9.20 -8.25
CA SER A 55 11.52 -10.15 -7.67
C SER A 55 12.77 -9.45 -7.15
N PRO A 56 12.67 -8.63 -6.08
CA PRO A 56 13.82 -7.87 -5.60
C PRO A 56 14.80 -8.70 -4.80
N THR A 57 16.07 -8.27 -4.84
CA THR A 57 17.07 -8.65 -3.84
C THR A 57 17.08 -7.60 -2.73
N ILE A 58 17.09 -8.05 -1.48
CA ILE A 58 17.31 -7.20 -0.31
C ILE A 58 18.64 -7.59 0.34
N ASP A 59 19.50 -6.59 0.54
CA ASP A 59 20.80 -6.80 1.16
C ASP A 59 20.63 -7.18 2.64
N GLY A 60 21.67 -7.80 3.22
CA GLY A 60 21.73 -8.06 4.67
C GLY A 60 21.50 -6.79 5.49
N ASP A 61 20.84 -6.92 6.65
CA ASP A 61 20.53 -5.83 7.60
C ASP A 61 19.84 -4.60 6.98
N SER A 62 19.17 -4.78 5.84
CA SER A 62 18.59 -3.69 5.06
C SER A 62 17.07 -3.73 5.02
N GLN A 63 16.47 -2.64 4.56
CA GLN A 63 15.02 -2.54 4.38
C GLN A 63 14.66 -1.96 3.01
N ARG A 64 13.54 -2.43 2.45
CA ARG A 64 13.01 -2.00 1.15
C ARG A 64 11.51 -1.79 1.24
N THR A 65 11.05 -0.63 0.80
CA THR A 65 9.62 -0.36 0.62
C THR A 65 9.17 -0.82 -0.76
N VAL A 66 8.05 -1.54 -0.83
CA VAL A 66 7.38 -1.90 -2.08
C VAL A 66 5.99 -1.27 -2.09
N ALA A 67 5.76 -0.39 -3.05
CA ALA A 67 4.48 0.30 -3.24
C ALA A 67 3.77 -0.26 -4.47
N ALA A 68 2.45 -0.40 -4.38
CA ALA A 68 1.63 -0.79 -5.51
C ALA A 68 1.62 0.28 -6.61
N THR A 69 1.45 -0.19 -7.85
CA THR A 69 1.40 0.69 -9.03
C THR A 69 0.08 1.45 -9.15
N ALA A 70 -0.97 0.99 -8.46
CA ALA A 70 -2.27 1.60 -8.45
C ALA A 70 -2.90 1.58 -7.06
N ASN A 71 -3.78 2.53 -6.82
CA ASN A 71 -4.60 2.60 -5.63
C ASN A 71 -5.58 1.42 -5.64
N SER A 72 -5.90 0.91 -4.46
CA SER A 72 -6.92 -0.12 -4.33
C SER A 72 -7.90 0.24 -3.22
N THR A 73 -9.18 0.01 -3.49
CA THR A 73 -10.24 0.13 -2.50
C THR A 73 -10.67 -1.28 -2.07
N GLY A 74 -10.58 -1.56 -0.78
CA GLY A 74 -10.89 -2.87 -0.21
C GLY A 74 -9.65 -3.74 0.02
N THR A 75 -9.87 -5.02 0.28
CA THR A 75 -8.81 -5.93 0.74
C THR A 75 -7.73 -6.16 -0.32
N VAL A 76 -6.49 -5.86 0.07
CA VAL A 76 -5.26 -6.17 -0.65
C VAL A 76 -4.66 -7.42 -0.04
N ARG A 77 -4.17 -8.32 -0.89
CA ARG A 77 -3.41 -9.50 -0.50
C ARG A 77 -1.96 -9.35 -0.94
N VAL A 78 -1.05 -9.67 -0.05
CA VAL A 78 0.39 -9.71 -0.29
C VAL A 78 0.83 -11.15 -0.13
N GLU A 79 1.63 -11.62 -1.07
CA GLU A 79 2.40 -12.85 -0.97
C GLU A 79 3.88 -12.49 -1.06
N LEU A 80 4.67 -13.03 -0.14
CA LEU A 80 6.12 -12.91 -0.15
C LEU A 80 6.72 -14.31 -0.07
N ARG A 81 7.71 -14.59 -0.92
CA ARG A 81 8.52 -15.80 -0.87
C ARG A 81 9.99 -15.42 -0.92
N ALA A 82 10.82 -16.14 -0.20
CA ALA A 82 12.27 -15.94 -0.20
C ALA A 82 12.98 -17.16 -0.78
N ASP A 83 14.19 -16.95 -1.30
CA ASP A 83 15.06 -17.98 -1.87
C ASP A 83 15.41 -19.13 -0.93
N HIS A 84 15.45 -18.88 0.38
CA HIS A 84 15.63 -19.88 1.42
C HIS A 84 14.36 -20.70 1.72
N GLY A 85 13.29 -20.52 0.93
CA GLY A 85 12.03 -21.26 1.03
C GLY A 85 11.03 -20.69 2.04
N GLY A 86 11.39 -19.63 2.77
CA GLY A 86 10.45 -18.91 3.64
C GLY A 86 9.32 -18.28 2.82
N SER A 87 8.10 -18.28 3.35
CA SER A 87 6.98 -17.62 2.71
C SER A 87 6.00 -17.05 3.73
N ALA A 88 5.35 -15.95 3.36
CA ALA A 88 4.30 -15.33 4.16
C ALA A 88 3.22 -14.75 3.24
N SER A 89 2.00 -14.69 3.76
CA SER A 89 0.90 -14.01 3.08
C SER A 89 0.09 -13.21 4.10
N LEU A 90 -0.31 -12.01 3.70
CA LEU A 90 -1.13 -11.12 4.51
C LEU A 90 -2.26 -10.54 3.64
N ALA A 91 -3.44 -10.43 4.23
CA ALA A 91 -4.51 -9.61 3.66
C ALA A 91 -4.80 -8.43 4.60
N PHE A 92 -4.88 -7.22 4.05
CA PHE A 92 -5.20 -6.00 4.80
C PHE A 92 -6.02 -5.03 3.94
N ASP A 93 -6.74 -4.12 4.57
CA ASP A 93 -7.53 -3.10 3.87
C ASP A 93 -6.82 -1.73 3.99
N PRO A 94 -6.12 -1.25 2.94
CA PRO A 94 -5.49 0.07 2.95
C PRO A 94 -6.51 1.22 2.95
N GLY A 95 -7.78 0.96 2.60
CA GLY A 95 -8.85 1.94 2.56
C GLY A 95 -9.57 2.13 3.90
N ARG A 96 -9.18 1.38 4.95
CA ARG A 96 -9.78 1.50 6.27
C ARG A 96 -9.55 2.92 6.83
N PRO A 97 -10.59 3.61 7.34
CA PRO A 97 -10.42 4.92 7.98
C PRO A 97 -9.44 4.84 9.15
N GLY A 98 -8.38 5.65 9.10
CA GLY A 98 -7.30 5.66 10.09
C GLY A 98 -5.91 5.76 9.43
N PRO A 99 -4.82 5.63 10.20
CA PRO A 99 -3.50 5.45 9.62
C PRO A 99 -3.49 4.17 8.77
N THR A 100 -3.10 4.28 7.51
CA THR A 100 -2.94 3.12 6.62
C THR A 100 -1.91 2.17 7.24
N PRO A 101 -2.28 0.94 7.61
CA PRO A 101 -1.30 -0.01 8.13
C PRO A 101 -0.30 -0.31 7.02
N VAL A 102 0.98 -0.08 7.30
CA VAL A 102 2.08 -0.53 6.44
C VAL A 102 2.59 -1.83 7.04
N PRO A 103 2.17 -2.99 6.51
CA PRO A 103 2.65 -4.26 7.02
C PRO A 103 4.14 -4.40 6.73
N GLU A 104 4.83 -5.00 7.68
CA GLU A 104 6.26 -5.28 7.59
C GLU A 104 6.47 -6.79 7.48
N PHE A 105 7.18 -7.22 6.44
CA PHE A 105 7.65 -8.58 6.29
C PHE A 105 9.11 -8.63 6.71
N VAL A 106 9.39 -9.38 7.76
CA VAL A 106 10.71 -9.55 8.33
C VAL A 106 11.30 -10.86 7.85
N ILE A 107 12.36 -10.77 7.04
CA ILE A 107 13.11 -11.90 6.50
C ILE A 107 14.14 -12.34 7.54
N ARG A 108 14.14 -13.63 7.83
CA ARG A 108 15.06 -14.33 8.74
C ARG A 108 15.51 -15.62 8.09
N THR A 109 16.59 -16.19 8.61
CA THR A 109 17.41 -17.19 7.93
C THR A 109 16.62 -18.33 7.28
N GLU A 110 15.54 -18.77 7.92
CA GLU A 110 14.67 -19.84 7.42
C GLU A 110 13.17 -19.46 7.41
N THR A 111 12.80 -18.23 7.77
CA THR A 111 11.39 -17.85 7.99
C THR A 111 11.08 -16.42 7.58
N ILE A 112 9.82 -16.15 7.27
CA ILE A 112 9.31 -14.78 7.11
C ILE A 112 8.25 -14.53 8.19
N VAL A 113 8.40 -13.43 8.93
CA VAL A 113 7.44 -12.99 9.95
C VAL A 113 6.71 -11.74 9.48
N VAL A 114 5.41 -11.65 9.75
CA VAL A 114 4.61 -10.45 9.46
C VAL A 114 4.43 -9.63 10.74
N ALA A 115 4.79 -8.35 10.70
CA ALA A 115 4.70 -7.38 11.78
C ALA A 115 3.96 -6.10 11.33
N GLY A 116 3.82 -5.13 12.24
CA GLY A 116 3.24 -3.81 11.92
C GLY A 116 1.71 -3.74 11.87
N LEU A 117 1.02 -4.79 12.30
CA LEU A 117 -0.44 -4.84 12.38
C LEU A 117 -0.90 -4.49 13.80
N ASN A 118 -1.12 -3.21 14.09
CA ASN A 118 -1.73 -2.73 15.34
C ASN A 118 -3.07 -2.03 15.05
#